data_AF-A0A7X7DTP7-F1
#
_entry.id   AF-A0A7X7DTP7-F1
#
_cell.length_a   1.000
_cell.length_b   1.000
_cell.length_c   1.000
_cell.angle_alpha   90.00
_cell.angle_beta   90.00
_cell.angle_gamma   90.00
#
_symmetry.space_group_name_H-M   'P 1'
#
loop_
_entity.id
_entity.type
_entity.pdbx_description
1 polymer ?
#
loop_
_entity_poly.entity_id
_entity_poly.type
_entity_poly.pdbx_seq_one_letter_code
_entity_poly.pdbx_strand_id
1 'polypeptide(L)'
;KVLSEALVPDERIESIIDLLTIDDAGRVYITEEGMERLGELLDDIDIPEGAEGSPLAVFRAVLDAQRSALTASDGVATAIVFFRIPEGFIGKRSDRLQVVKEISSKIAEAFERVYTLEDLRDGCAAVVEVETAAGVETLKRVLEADERIAANCLVALALKDGGRFDLDEKENGGVTDPAFIVEGVKKSDPDDPDGTDGGSGGGCSAGGFSRTLLALLAPLILLAGGRKRR
;
A
#
# COMPACT_ATOMS: atom_id res chain seq x y z
N LYS A 1 8.61 23.44 3.79
CA LYS A 1 9.73 23.71 2.84
C LYS A 1 10.56 22.46 2.55
N VAL A 2 11.11 21.74 3.54
CA VAL A 2 11.88 20.51 3.26
C VAL A 2 10.97 19.38 2.74
N LEU A 3 9.80 19.18 3.36
CA LEU A 3 8.79 18.21 2.90
C LEU A 3 8.29 18.51 1.48
N SER A 4 7.91 19.76 1.22
CA SER A 4 7.46 20.24 -0.10
C SER A 4 8.55 20.23 -1.18
N GLU A 5 9.83 20.12 -0.81
CA GLU A 5 10.95 19.95 -1.76
C GLU A 5 11.26 18.46 -1.99
N ALA A 6 10.98 17.61 -0.99
CA ALA A 6 11.17 16.16 -1.07
C ALA A 6 10.01 15.46 -1.82
N LEU A 7 8.80 15.99 -1.67
CA LEU A 7 7.59 15.60 -2.38
C LEU A 7 7.38 16.59 -3.52
N VAL A 8 7.12 16.12 -4.75
CA VAL A 8 6.97 16.99 -5.93
C VAL A 8 5.87 18.02 -5.67
N PRO A 9 6.09 19.34 -5.75
CA PRO A 9 5.06 20.32 -5.39
C PRO A 9 3.75 20.11 -6.17
N ASP A 10 2.67 19.81 -5.46
CA ASP A 10 1.32 19.56 -6.00
C ASP A 10 0.23 19.98 -5.00
N GLU A 11 -0.95 20.34 -5.50
CA GLU A 11 -2.09 20.77 -4.68
C GLU A 11 -2.52 19.69 -3.67
N ARG A 12 -2.42 18.41 -4.03
CA ARG A 12 -2.71 17.30 -3.10
C ARG A 12 -1.70 17.22 -1.97
N ILE A 13 -0.42 17.44 -2.26
CA ILE A 13 0.63 17.44 -1.26
C ILE A 13 0.42 18.57 -0.27
N GLU A 14 0.13 19.78 -0.74
CA GLU A 14 -0.17 20.91 0.16
C GLU A 14 -1.40 20.63 1.04
N SER A 15 -2.34 19.78 0.58
CA SER A 15 -3.52 19.42 1.37
C SER A 15 -3.24 18.44 2.52
N ILE A 16 -2.15 17.67 2.44
CA ILE A 16 -1.79 16.66 3.45
C ILE A 16 -0.44 16.94 4.13
N ILE A 17 0.29 17.98 3.73
CA ILE A 17 1.67 18.25 4.20
C ILE A 17 1.75 18.47 5.71
N ASP A 18 0.71 19.06 6.30
CA ASP A 18 0.62 19.31 7.73
C ASP A 18 0.44 18.02 8.55
N LEU A 19 0.03 16.94 7.88
CA LEU A 19 -0.13 15.61 8.48
C LEU A 19 1.16 14.79 8.36
N LEU A 20 2.16 15.25 7.60
CA LEU A 20 3.42 14.57 7.36
C LEU A 20 4.54 15.13 8.22
N THR A 21 5.46 14.26 8.64
CA THR A 21 6.68 14.62 9.36
C THR A 21 7.85 13.78 8.86
N ILE A 22 9.06 14.10 9.32
CA ILE A 22 10.30 13.41 8.93
C ILE A 22 10.97 12.86 10.19
N ASP A 23 11.36 11.59 10.18
CA ASP A 23 12.09 10.99 11.29
C ASP A 23 13.58 11.37 11.28
N ASP A 24 14.31 10.97 12.32
CA ASP A 24 15.76 11.22 12.42
C ASP A 24 16.57 10.56 11.29
N ALA A 25 15.99 9.56 10.60
CA ALA A 25 16.58 8.89 9.44
C ALA A 25 16.22 9.57 8.10
N GLY A 26 15.44 10.66 8.13
CA GLY A 26 15.02 11.38 6.93
C GLY A 26 13.80 10.76 6.23
N ARG A 27 13.16 9.75 6.82
CA ARG A 27 11.97 9.10 6.24
C ARG A 27 10.74 9.95 6.54
N VAL A 28 9.96 10.22 5.50
CA VAL A 28 8.68 10.91 5.63
C VAL A 28 7.62 9.90 6.10
N TYR A 29 6.82 10.28 7.08
CA TYR A 29 5.71 9.48 7.63
C TYR A 29 4.56 10.39 8.10
N ILE A 30 3.37 9.83 8.29
CA ILE A 30 2.20 10.56 8.81
C ILE A 30 2.31 10.67 10.35
N THR A 31 2.00 11.85 10.89
CA THR A 31 1.95 12.15 12.32
C THR A 31 0.83 11.40 13.04
N GLU A 32 0.89 11.31 14.38
CA GLU A 32 -0.21 10.73 15.18
C GLU A 32 -1.54 11.47 14.96
N GLU A 33 -1.52 12.81 14.87
CA GLU A 33 -2.69 13.63 14.55
C GLU A 33 -3.25 13.32 13.15
N GLY A 34 -2.37 13.10 12.17
CA GLY A 34 -2.77 12.65 10.83
C GLY A 34 -3.45 11.29 10.85
N MET A 35 -2.95 10.35 11.67
CA MET A 35 -3.57 9.03 11.84
C MET A 35 -4.94 9.11 12.52
N GLU A 36 -5.13 10.00 13.50
CA GLU A 36 -6.42 10.22 14.16
C GLU A 36 -7.44 10.80 13.17
N ARG A 37 -7.09 11.89 12.49
CA ARG A 37 -7.94 12.54 11.47
C ARG A 37 -8.34 11.57 10.37
N LEU A 38 -7.39 10.76 9.93
CA LEU A 38 -7.63 9.75 8.94
C LEU A 38 -8.67 8.72 9.39
N GLY A 39 -8.60 8.26 10.64
CA GLY A 39 -9.60 7.35 11.21
C GLY A 39 -11.02 7.92 11.11
N GLU A 40 -11.17 9.24 11.26
CA GLU A 40 -12.47 9.94 11.10
C GLU A 40 -12.97 9.97 9.65
N LEU A 41 -12.10 9.77 8.65
CA LEU A 41 -12.47 9.76 7.23
C LEU A 41 -12.82 8.36 6.70
N LEU A 42 -12.49 7.30 7.44
CA LEU A 42 -12.66 5.90 7.03
C LEU A 42 -14.03 5.35 7.45
N ASP A 43 -15.09 5.83 6.79
CA ASP A 43 -16.46 5.43 7.09
C ASP A 43 -16.78 3.97 6.72
N ASP A 44 -16.02 3.36 5.81
CA ASP A 44 -16.24 1.99 5.30
C ASP A 44 -15.46 0.91 6.06
N ILE A 45 -14.63 1.30 7.03
CA ILE A 45 -13.86 0.36 7.87
C ILE A 45 -14.37 0.46 9.31
N ASP A 46 -14.63 -0.68 9.92
CA ASP A 46 -14.86 -0.79 11.36
C ASP A 46 -13.49 -0.93 12.07
N ILE A 47 -13.04 0.17 12.68
CA ILE A 47 -11.77 0.27 13.40
C ILE A 47 -12.05 0.14 14.91
N PRO A 48 -11.59 -0.93 15.57
CA PRO A 48 -11.76 -1.09 17.02
C PRO A 48 -11.17 0.08 17.82
N GLU A 49 -11.77 0.40 18.97
CA GLU A 49 -11.17 1.38 19.89
C GLU A 49 -9.78 0.92 20.35
N GLY A 50 -8.78 1.79 20.22
CA GLY A 50 -7.38 1.46 20.51
C GLY A 50 -6.74 0.50 19.50
N ALA A 51 -7.35 0.32 18.32
CA ALA A 51 -6.78 -0.43 17.21
C ALA A 51 -5.39 0.08 16.84
N GLU A 52 -4.53 -0.86 16.46
CA GLU A 52 -3.19 -0.53 16.03
C GLU A 52 -3.22 0.15 14.65
N GLY A 53 -2.58 1.31 14.57
CA GLY A 53 -2.31 2.02 13.32
C GLY A 53 -0.81 2.19 13.17
N SER A 54 -0.30 2.02 11.94
CA SER A 54 1.09 2.32 11.63
C SER A 54 1.18 3.02 10.27
N PRO A 55 1.84 4.18 10.19
CA PRO A 55 2.14 4.77 8.89
C PRO A 55 3.04 3.82 8.09
N LEU A 56 2.83 3.74 6.77
CA LEU A 56 3.86 3.23 5.88
C LEU A 56 4.79 4.39 5.52
N ALA A 57 6.06 4.08 5.27
CA ALA A 57 7.00 5.08 4.83
C ALA A 57 6.57 5.63 3.48
N VAL A 58 6.52 6.97 3.34
CA VAL A 58 6.29 7.58 2.03
C VAL A 58 7.45 7.21 1.13
N PHE A 59 7.13 6.66 -0.03
CA PHE A 59 8.13 6.24 -1.00
C PHE A 59 7.93 6.96 -2.33
N ARG A 60 9.00 6.97 -3.13
CA ARG A 60 8.93 7.32 -4.55
C ARG A 60 9.54 6.18 -5.35
N ALA A 61 8.73 5.48 -6.11
CA ALA A 61 9.20 4.45 -7.04
C ALA A 61 9.40 5.06 -8.41
N VAL A 62 10.63 5.01 -8.94
CA VAL A 62 10.89 5.39 -10.34
C VAL A 62 10.63 4.18 -11.22
N LEU A 63 9.65 4.29 -12.09
CA LEU A 63 9.24 3.24 -13.02
C LEU A 63 10.05 3.40 -14.30
N ASP A 64 11.34 3.03 -14.25
CA ASP A 64 12.08 2.82 -15.49
C ASP A 64 11.56 1.55 -16.17
N ALA A 65 11.50 1.56 -17.51
CA ALA A 65 10.99 0.45 -18.32
C ALA A 65 11.81 -0.87 -18.17
N GLN A 66 12.86 -0.90 -17.35
CA GLN A 66 13.78 -2.03 -17.22
C GLN A 66 13.81 -2.69 -15.83
N ARG A 67 13.22 -2.13 -14.76
CA ARG A 67 13.54 -2.62 -13.39
C ARG A 67 12.41 -2.97 -12.43
N SER A 68 11.15 -2.52 -12.59
CA SER A 68 10.07 -2.90 -11.65
C SER A 68 8.69 -2.42 -12.11
N ALA A 69 8.28 -2.78 -13.32
CA ALA A 69 6.94 -2.48 -13.80
C ALA A 69 6.26 -3.77 -14.29
N LEU A 70 5.10 -4.08 -13.73
CA LEU A 70 4.09 -4.79 -14.52
C LEU A 70 3.49 -3.74 -15.44
N THR A 71 3.80 -3.82 -16.73
CA THR A 71 3.17 -2.96 -17.74
C THR A 71 1.73 -3.44 -17.93
N ALA A 72 0.76 -2.59 -17.61
CA ALA A 72 -0.62 -2.85 -17.97
C ALA A 72 -0.78 -2.77 -19.51
N SER A 73 -1.82 -3.40 -20.04
CA SER A 73 -2.12 -3.48 -21.48
C SER A 73 -2.38 -2.11 -22.14
N ASP A 74 -2.56 -1.06 -21.33
CA ASP A 74 -2.75 0.32 -21.76
C ASP A 74 -1.44 1.12 -21.92
N GLY A 75 -0.29 0.49 -21.66
CA GLY A 75 1.03 1.10 -21.85
C GLY A 75 1.53 1.92 -20.66
N VAL A 76 0.77 2.02 -19.56
CA VAL A 76 1.16 2.72 -18.34
C VAL A 76 1.68 1.74 -17.30
N ALA A 77 2.78 2.09 -16.62
CA ALA A 77 3.45 1.21 -15.68
C ALA A 77 2.74 1.17 -14.32
N THR A 78 2.51 -0.04 -13.78
CA THR A 78 2.09 -0.26 -12.40
C THR A 78 3.29 -0.73 -11.58
N ALA A 79 3.60 0.00 -10.51
CA ALA A 79 4.56 -0.38 -9.49
C ALA A 79 3.94 -1.41 -8.53
N ILE A 80 4.68 -2.45 -8.17
CA ILE A 80 4.37 -3.26 -6.98
C ILE A 80 5.44 -2.98 -5.93
N VAL A 81 5.01 -2.49 -4.77
CA VAL A 81 5.91 -2.09 -3.68
C VAL A 81 5.61 -2.91 -2.44
N PHE A 82 6.65 -3.36 -1.76
CA PHE A 82 6.54 -4.24 -0.60
C PHE A 82 6.96 -3.54 0.69
N PHE A 83 6.14 -3.68 1.73
CA PHE A 83 6.39 -3.12 3.05
C PHE A 83 6.40 -4.21 4.11
N ARG A 84 7.26 -4.06 5.11
CA ARG A 84 7.19 -4.88 6.31
C ARG A 84 5.89 -4.58 7.06
N ILE A 85 5.22 -5.64 7.50
CA ILE A 85 4.06 -5.52 8.37
C ILE A 85 4.53 -5.18 9.80
N PRO A 86 3.92 -4.20 10.49
CA PRO A 86 4.24 -3.90 11.88
C PRO A 86 4.05 -5.10 12.81
N GLU A 87 4.89 -5.22 13.83
CA GLU A 87 4.93 -6.41 14.69
C GLU A 87 3.61 -6.70 15.40
N GLY A 88 2.82 -5.69 15.77
CA GLY A 88 1.55 -5.93 16.46
C GLY A 88 0.46 -6.53 15.57
N PHE A 89 0.64 -6.57 14.24
CA PHE A 89 -0.23 -7.33 13.34
C PHE A 89 0.11 -8.82 13.27
N ILE A 90 1.26 -9.25 13.79
CA ILE A 90 1.65 -10.66 13.78
C ILE A 90 0.64 -11.48 14.59
N GLY A 91 0.16 -12.56 13.99
CA GLY A 91 -0.87 -13.44 14.55
C GLY A 91 -2.30 -12.94 14.34
N LYS A 92 -2.54 -11.69 13.91
CA LYS A 92 -3.88 -11.23 13.50
C LYS A 92 -4.28 -11.87 12.18
N ARG A 93 -5.58 -11.88 11.89
CA ARG A 93 -6.12 -12.32 10.59
C ARG A 93 -5.68 -11.33 9.50
N SER A 94 -5.38 -11.85 8.31
CA SER A 94 -4.93 -11.08 7.15
C SER A 94 -5.93 -9.99 6.77
N ASP A 95 -7.22 -10.29 6.82
CA ASP A 95 -8.31 -9.36 6.52
C ASP A 95 -8.53 -8.25 7.55
N ARG A 96 -7.89 -8.32 8.72
CA ARG A 96 -7.91 -7.22 9.70
C ARG A 96 -6.89 -6.14 9.39
N LEU A 97 -5.94 -6.40 8.50
CA LEU A 97 -4.97 -5.40 8.06
C LEU A 97 -5.60 -4.63 6.89
N GLN A 98 -5.94 -3.37 7.07
CA GLN A 98 -6.39 -2.52 5.96
C GLN A 98 -5.26 -1.59 5.56
N VAL A 99 -4.99 -1.51 4.26
CA VAL A 99 -4.13 -0.46 3.71
C VAL A 99 -5.04 0.62 3.20
N VAL A 100 -4.71 1.84 3.55
CA VAL A 100 -5.55 3.00 3.32
C VAL A 100 -4.63 4.16 2.91
N LYS A 101 -5.16 5.08 2.10
CA LYS A 101 -4.48 6.26 1.59
C LYS A 101 -5.33 7.50 1.83
N GLU A 102 -4.71 8.58 2.25
CA GLU A 102 -5.34 9.89 2.31
C GLU A 102 -5.14 10.54 0.93
N ILE A 103 -6.24 10.76 0.22
CA ILE A 103 -6.25 11.37 -1.10
C ILE A 103 -6.21 12.89 -0.98
N SER A 104 -6.84 13.42 0.06
CA SER A 104 -6.85 14.83 0.42
C SER A 104 -7.26 14.99 1.89
N SER A 105 -7.15 16.22 2.41
CA SER A 105 -7.63 16.61 3.75
C SER A 105 -9.08 16.22 4.13
N LYS A 106 -9.89 15.71 3.19
CA LYS A 106 -11.29 15.32 3.38
C LYS A 106 -11.63 13.93 2.85
N ILE A 107 -10.69 13.24 2.22
CA ILE A 107 -10.96 11.97 1.54
C ILE A 107 -9.83 11.02 1.88
N ALA A 108 -10.20 9.90 2.49
CA ALA A 108 -9.34 8.73 2.64
C ALA A 108 -10.03 7.51 2.02
N GLU A 109 -9.24 6.62 1.44
CA GLU A 109 -9.74 5.44 0.74
C GLU A 109 -8.90 4.22 1.09
N ALA A 110 -9.59 3.10 1.30
CA ALA A 110 -8.95 1.81 1.42
C ALA A 110 -8.51 1.29 0.06
N PHE A 111 -7.32 0.69 0.03
CA PHE A 111 -6.92 -0.16 -1.08
C PHE A 111 -7.85 -1.38 -1.13
N GLU A 112 -8.22 -1.78 -2.33
CA GLU A 112 -8.98 -3.01 -2.55
C GLU A 112 -8.10 -4.20 -2.15
N ARG A 113 -8.57 -4.99 -1.18
CA ARG A 113 -7.85 -6.19 -0.76
C ARG A 113 -8.01 -7.30 -1.79
N VAL A 114 -6.90 -7.83 -2.28
CA VAL A 114 -6.87 -8.97 -3.21
C VAL A 114 -6.15 -10.18 -2.61
N TYR A 115 -6.52 -11.37 -3.08
CA TYR A 115 -6.04 -12.66 -2.57
C TYR A 115 -5.26 -13.46 -3.60
N THR A 116 -5.04 -12.89 -4.79
CA THR A 116 -4.15 -13.44 -5.81
C THR A 116 -3.22 -12.35 -6.35
N LEU A 117 -2.07 -12.76 -6.89
CA LEU A 117 -1.15 -11.81 -7.54
C LEU A 117 -1.70 -11.29 -8.87
N GLU A 118 -2.57 -12.08 -9.52
CA GLU A 118 -3.14 -11.74 -10.83
C GLU A 118 -4.17 -10.60 -10.71
N ASP A 119 -4.76 -10.45 -9.54
CA ASP A 119 -5.72 -9.38 -9.23
C ASP A 119 -5.04 -8.07 -8.81
N LEU A 120 -3.72 -8.04 -8.61
CA LEU A 120 -3.00 -6.80 -8.27
C LEU A 120 -3.03 -5.83 -9.45
N ARG A 121 -3.74 -4.72 -9.24
CA ARG A 121 -3.88 -3.57 -10.15
C ARG A 121 -3.87 -2.27 -9.33
N ASP A 122 -3.89 -1.12 -9.99
CA ASP A 122 -3.92 0.19 -9.32
C ASP A 122 -4.96 0.22 -8.18
N GLY A 123 -4.53 0.65 -7.00
CA GLY A 123 -5.38 0.74 -5.82
C GLY A 123 -5.64 -0.60 -5.12
N CYS A 124 -4.94 -1.68 -5.48
CA CYS A 124 -5.02 -2.96 -4.77
C CYS A 124 -3.88 -3.15 -3.78
N ALA A 125 -4.19 -3.87 -2.70
CA ALA A 125 -3.23 -4.33 -1.72
C ALA A 125 -3.38 -5.84 -1.46
N ALA A 126 -2.27 -6.50 -1.14
CA ALA A 126 -2.25 -7.91 -0.76
C ALA A 126 -1.31 -8.13 0.43
N VAL A 127 -1.59 -9.14 1.26
CA VAL A 127 -0.59 -9.65 2.22
C VAL A 127 0.06 -10.87 1.60
N VAL A 128 1.38 -10.84 1.50
CA VAL A 128 2.16 -11.88 0.82
C VAL A 128 3.10 -12.56 1.80
N GLU A 129 3.22 -13.88 1.69
CA GLU A 129 4.23 -14.65 2.40
C GLU A 129 5.51 -14.67 1.56
N VAL A 130 6.65 -14.32 2.15
CA VAL A 130 7.96 -14.49 1.52
C VAL A 130 8.72 -15.67 2.13
N GLU A 131 9.52 -16.32 1.30
CA GLU A 131 10.50 -17.30 1.75
C GLU A 131 11.91 -16.79 1.50
N THR A 132 12.83 -17.09 2.42
CA THR A 132 14.25 -16.76 2.24
C THR A 132 15.02 -18.03 1.98
N ALA A 133 15.53 -18.19 0.76
CA ALA A 133 16.39 -19.30 0.37
C ALA A 133 17.75 -18.76 -0.06
N ALA A 134 18.82 -19.27 0.55
CA ALA A 134 20.21 -18.84 0.26
C ALA A 134 20.44 -17.31 0.34
N GLY A 135 19.74 -16.63 1.25
CA GLY A 135 19.84 -15.17 1.43
C GLY A 135 19.07 -14.34 0.40
N VAL A 136 18.28 -14.99 -0.47
CA VAL A 136 17.39 -14.33 -1.42
C VAL A 136 15.95 -14.48 -0.93
N GLU A 137 15.24 -13.37 -0.82
CA GLU A 137 13.80 -13.36 -0.53
C GLU A 137 13.02 -13.52 -1.83
N THR A 138 12.10 -14.49 -1.86
CA THR A 138 11.18 -14.74 -2.96
C THR A 138 9.76 -14.77 -2.48
N LEU A 139 8.84 -14.25 -3.30
CA LEU A 139 7.42 -14.32 -3.00
C LEU A 139 6.95 -15.77 -3.14
N LYS A 140 6.35 -16.29 -2.06
CA LYS A 140 5.85 -17.67 -2.02
C LYS A 140 4.38 -17.74 -2.42
N ARG A 141 3.54 -16.89 -1.83
CA ARG A 141 2.08 -16.86 -2.07
C ARG A 141 1.45 -15.58 -1.50
N VAL A 142 0.17 -15.38 -1.82
CA VAL A 142 -0.71 -14.42 -1.14
C VAL A 142 -1.45 -15.13 0.00
N LEU A 143 -1.73 -14.41 1.10
CA LEU A 143 -2.55 -14.91 2.21
C LEU A 143 -4.02 -14.68 1.93
N GLU A 144 -4.85 -15.70 2.17
CA GLU A 144 -6.32 -15.61 2.20
C GLU A 144 -6.81 -14.78 3.40
N ALA A 145 -8.11 -14.44 3.40
CA ALA A 145 -8.71 -13.54 4.38
C ALA A 145 -8.57 -14.00 5.85
N ASP A 146 -8.82 -15.28 6.12
CA ASP A 146 -8.86 -15.87 7.47
C ASP A 146 -7.50 -16.35 7.98
N GLU A 147 -6.48 -16.37 7.12
CA GLU A 147 -5.12 -16.76 7.49
C GLU A 147 -4.46 -15.75 8.41
N ARG A 148 -3.52 -16.24 9.24
CA ARG A 148 -2.79 -15.40 10.20
C ARG A 148 -1.52 -14.84 9.60
N ILE A 149 -1.29 -13.56 9.86
CA ILE A 149 -0.07 -12.85 9.49
C ILE A 149 1.11 -13.43 10.29
N ALA A 150 2.18 -13.81 9.60
CA ALA A 150 3.43 -14.27 10.19
C ALA A 150 4.54 -13.21 10.03
N ALA A 151 5.66 -13.37 10.75
CA ALA A 151 6.77 -12.42 10.72
C ALA A 151 7.45 -12.29 9.34
N ASN A 152 7.32 -13.30 8.47
CA ASN A 152 7.80 -13.30 7.09
C ASN A 152 6.72 -12.82 6.09
N CYS A 153 5.65 -12.18 6.56
CA CYS A 153 4.66 -11.59 5.69
C CYS A 153 5.00 -10.12 5.38
N LEU A 154 4.70 -9.69 4.17
CA LEU A 154 4.81 -8.31 3.70
C LEU A 154 3.45 -7.83 3.20
N VAL A 155 3.25 -6.52 3.16
CA VAL A 155 2.17 -5.89 2.38
C VAL A 155 2.71 -5.57 0.99
N ALA A 156 2.00 -5.98 -0.05
CA ALA A 156 2.24 -5.57 -1.43
C ALA A 156 1.18 -4.53 -1.83
N LEU A 157 1.61 -3.38 -2.37
CA LEU A 157 0.74 -2.32 -2.91
C LEU A 157 0.97 -2.21 -4.41
N ALA A 158 -0.12 -2.17 -5.18
CA ALA A 158 -0.10 -1.97 -6.61
C ALA A 158 -0.59 -0.55 -6.95
N LEU A 159 0.27 0.23 -7.60
CA LEU A 159 0.06 1.65 -7.84
C LEU A 159 0.47 2.02 -9.26
N LYS A 160 -0.43 2.69 -9.99
CA LYS A 160 -0.20 3.12 -11.36
C LYS A 160 0.39 4.53 -11.39
N ASP A 161 1.39 4.75 -12.24
CA ASP A 161 1.93 6.08 -12.56
C ASP A 161 0.80 6.96 -13.13
N GLY A 162 0.54 8.10 -12.50
CA GLY A 162 -0.62 8.94 -12.83
C GLY A 162 -1.99 8.34 -12.47
N GLY A 163 -2.01 7.25 -11.70
CA GLY A 163 -3.23 6.65 -11.16
C GLY A 163 -3.82 7.46 -10.00
N ARG A 164 -5.03 7.11 -9.57
CA ARG A 164 -5.73 7.83 -8.48
C ARG A 164 -4.96 7.78 -7.15
N PHE A 165 -4.25 6.67 -6.94
CA PHE A 165 -3.44 6.44 -5.75
C PHE A 165 -2.00 6.95 -5.92
N ASP A 166 -1.64 7.52 -7.07
CA ASP A 166 -0.43 8.31 -7.20
C ASP A 166 -0.69 9.70 -6.63
N LEU A 167 0.20 10.18 -5.75
CA LEU A 167 -0.03 11.43 -5.03
C LEU A 167 -0.06 12.65 -5.96
N ASP A 168 0.69 12.63 -7.06
CA ASP A 168 0.75 13.74 -8.02
C ASP A 168 -0.15 13.56 -9.25
N GLU A 169 -0.80 12.39 -9.40
CA GLU A 169 -1.66 11.99 -10.53
C GLU A 169 -1.07 12.27 -11.93
N LYS A 170 0.26 12.35 -12.06
CA LYS A 170 0.94 12.63 -13.32
C LYS A 170 1.67 11.39 -13.80
N GLU A 171 1.44 11.03 -15.06
CA GLU A 171 2.25 10.05 -15.79
C GLU A 171 3.67 10.61 -16.03
N ASN A 172 4.52 10.54 -15.01
CA ASN A 172 5.85 11.14 -15.01
C ASN A 172 6.98 10.12 -14.83
N GLY A 173 6.63 8.83 -14.92
CA GLY A 173 7.55 7.72 -14.77
C GLY A 173 7.84 7.40 -13.32
N GLY A 174 6.97 7.77 -12.38
CA GLY A 174 7.16 7.40 -10.99
C GLY A 174 5.98 7.69 -10.10
N VAL A 175 5.77 6.79 -9.13
CA VAL A 175 4.67 6.85 -8.17
C VAL A 175 5.18 7.39 -6.84
N THR A 176 4.44 8.32 -6.25
CA THR A 176 4.65 8.79 -4.87
C THR A 176 3.43 8.47 -4.03
N ASP A 177 3.61 7.84 -2.87
CA ASP A 177 2.45 7.44 -2.05
C ASP A 177 2.73 7.44 -0.53
N PRO A 178 1.96 8.22 0.25
CA PRO A 178 1.75 7.98 1.67
C PRO A 178 0.56 7.03 1.87
N ALA A 179 0.84 5.73 2.03
CA ALA A 179 -0.12 4.76 2.53
C ALA A 179 0.09 4.48 4.02
N PHE A 180 -0.88 3.81 4.63
CA PHE A 180 -0.85 3.46 6.04
C PHE A 180 -1.61 2.18 6.28
N ILE A 181 -1.28 1.53 7.39
CA ILE A 181 -1.92 0.31 7.83
C ILE A 181 -2.78 0.64 9.04
N VAL A 182 -4.04 0.22 9.01
CA VAL A 182 -4.94 0.25 10.16
C VAL A 182 -5.48 -1.15 10.43
N GLU A 183 -5.67 -1.47 11.71
CA GLU A 183 -6.41 -2.65 12.09
C GLU A 183 -7.91 -2.37 12.01
N GLY A 184 -8.61 -3.06 11.13
CA GLY A 184 -10.05 -2.93 10.98
C GLY A 184 -10.62 -3.95 10.01
N VAL A 185 -11.95 -4.06 10.01
CA VAL A 185 -12.68 -4.93 9.08
C VAL A 185 -13.51 -4.05 8.17
N LYS A 186 -13.45 -4.28 6.85
CA LYS A 186 -14.31 -3.57 5.92
C LYS A 186 -15.77 -3.88 6.26
N LYS A 187 -16.59 -2.84 6.42
CA LYS A 187 -18.03 -3.01 6.69
C LYS A 187 -18.64 -3.73 5.49
N SER A 188 -19.30 -4.85 5.75
CA SER A 188 -20.15 -5.49 4.76
C SER A 188 -21.32 -4.55 4.43
N ASP A 189 -21.63 -4.39 3.15
CA ASP A 189 -22.76 -3.57 2.72
C ASP A 189 -24.04 -4.01 3.47
N PRO A 190 -24.88 -3.07 3.96
CA PRO A 190 -26.05 -3.39 4.78
C PRO A 190 -27.19 -4.14 4.06
N ASP A 191 -27.00 -4.59 2.81
CA ASP A 191 -28.00 -5.28 1.99
C ASP A 191 -27.67 -6.76 1.73
N ASP A 192 -27.17 -7.49 2.73
CA ASP A 192 -27.18 -8.97 2.69
C ASP A 192 -28.11 -9.53 3.78
N PRO A 193 -29.43 -9.64 3.51
CA PRO A 193 -30.40 -10.18 4.46
C PRO A 193 -30.42 -11.71 4.39
N ASP A 194 -29.27 -12.37 4.56
CA ASP A 194 -29.24 -13.75 5.01
C ASP A 194 -27.84 -14.12 5.53
N GLY A 195 -27.75 -14.30 6.84
CA GLY A 195 -26.57 -14.80 7.54
C GLY A 195 -26.33 -16.27 7.24
N THR A 196 -25.93 -16.58 6.01
CA THR A 196 -25.32 -17.86 5.65
C THR A 196 -23.87 -17.64 5.27
N ASP A 197 -22.99 -18.31 6.02
CA ASP A 197 -21.58 -18.55 5.68
C ASP A 197 -21.48 -19.04 4.22
N GLY A 198 -21.20 -18.11 3.30
CA GLY A 198 -21.29 -18.34 1.87
C GLY A 198 -20.07 -17.75 1.18
N GLY A 199 -19.14 -18.64 0.79
CA GLY A 199 -17.99 -18.26 -0.02
C GLY A 199 -18.42 -17.54 -1.29
N SER A 200 -18.05 -16.27 -1.42
CA SER A 200 -18.20 -15.52 -2.66
C SER A 200 -16.87 -15.56 -3.40
N GLY A 201 -16.66 -16.67 -4.11
CA GLY A 201 -15.69 -16.77 -5.19
C GLY A 201 -16.16 -15.94 -6.38
N GLY A 202 -15.67 -14.71 -6.48
CA GLY A 202 -15.82 -13.88 -7.67
C GLY A 202 -14.67 -14.12 -8.63
N GLY A 203 -14.72 -15.21 -9.39
CA GLY A 203 -13.79 -15.46 -10.48
C GLY A 203 -14.08 -14.57 -11.68
N CYS A 204 -13.08 -13.82 -12.14
CA CYS A 204 -13.03 -13.29 -13.50
C CYS A 204 -11.91 -14.01 -14.26
N SER A 205 -12.30 -14.79 -15.27
CA SER A 205 -11.40 -15.53 -16.13
C SER A 205 -10.62 -14.63 -17.09
N ALA A 206 -9.37 -15.05 -17.32
CA ALA A 206 -8.59 -14.95 -18.55
C ALA A 206 -7.78 -13.66 -18.84
N GLY A 207 -6.53 -13.67 -18.35
CA GLY A 207 -5.41 -12.93 -18.93
C GLY A 207 -4.09 -13.54 -18.43
N GLY A 208 -3.58 -14.55 -19.12
CA GLY A 208 -2.42 -15.32 -18.65
C GLY A 208 -1.15 -14.47 -18.51
N PHE A 209 -0.72 -14.23 -17.28
CA PHE A 209 0.62 -13.76 -16.98
C PHE A 209 1.58 -14.94 -16.86
N SER A 210 2.75 -14.83 -17.51
CA SER A 210 3.80 -15.85 -17.49
C SER A 210 4.27 -16.12 -16.06
N ARG A 211 4.41 -17.40 -15.68
CA ARG A 211 4.83 -17.92 -14.36
C ARG A 211 6.29 -17.61 -13.97
N THR A 212 6.86 -16.54 -14.49
CA THR A 212 8.24 -16.10 -14.22
C THR A 212 8.23 -14.69 -13.65
N LEU A 213 7.45 -14.47 -12.59
CA LEU A 213 7.59 -13.26 -11.77
C LEU A 213 8.68 -13.52 -10.73
N LEU A 214 9.94 -13.49 -11.17
CA LEU A 214 11.07 -13.35 -10.26
C LEU A 214 11.10 -11.86 -9.84
N ALA A 215 10.17 -11.46 -8.95
CA ALA A 215 10.19 -10.14 -8.35
C ALA A 215 11.39 -10.10 -7.40
N LEU A 216 12.55 -9.73 -7.94
CA LEU A 216 13.68 -9.34 -7.12
C LEU A 216 13.21 -8.13 -6.32
N LEU A 217 13.09 -8.28 -4.99
CA LEU A 217 12.79 -7.17 -4.08
C LEU A 217 13.86 -6.10 -4.29
N ALA A 218 13.56 -5.10 -5.12
CA ALA A 218 14.49 -4.03 -5.42
C ALA A 218 14.66 -3.17 -4.16
N PRO A 219 15.89 -2.75 -3.82
CA PRO A 219 16.11 -1.87 -2.69
C PRO A 219 15.41 -0.53 -2.95
N LEU A 220 14.40 -0.20 -2.13
CA LEU A 220 13.78 1.12 -2.12
C LEU A 220 14.87 2.18 -1.89
N ILE A 221 14.94 3.17 -2.78
CA ILE A 221 15.61 4.43 -2.46
C ILE A 221 14.62 5.22 -1.59
N LEU A 222 14.71 5.02 -0.28
CA LEU A 222 14.11 5.94 0.69
C LEU A 222 14.71 7.34 0.45
N LEU A 223 13.87 8.38 0.47
CA LEU A 223 14.27 9.78 0.32
C LEU A 223 15.20 10.18 1.48
N ALA A 224 16.47 9.80 1.41
CA ALA A 224 17.50 10.33 2.28
C ALA A 224 17.79 11.76 1.82
N GLY A 225 17.31 12.74 2.58
CA GLY A 225 17.54 14.17 2.35
C GLY A 225 19.02 14.43 2.04
N GLY A 226 19.31 14.75 0.78
CA GLY A 226 20.63 15.02 0.26
C GLY A 226 21.23 16.25 0.93
N ARG A 227 21.96 16.04 2.02
CA ARG A 227 22.72 17.10 2.69
C ARG A 227 23.86 17.52 1.78
N LYS A 228 23.68 18.61 1.03
CA LYS A 228 24.77 19.33 0.35
C LYS A 228 25.89 19.57 1.37
N ARG A 229 27.02 18.88 1.19
CA ARG A 229 28.26 19.24 1.87
C ARG A 229 28.75 20.57 1.29
N ARG A 230 29.15 21.45 2.21
CA ARG A 230 29.77 22.75 1.96
C ARG A 230 30.96 22.65 1.03
#